data_AF-A0A971ST13-F1
#
_entry.id   AF-A0A971ST13-F1
#
_cell.length_a   1.000
_cell.length_b   1.000
_cell.length_c   1.000
_cell.angle_alpha   90.00
_cell.angle_beta   90.00
_cell.angle_gamma   90.00
#
_symmetry.space_group_name_H-M   'P 1'
#
loop_
_entity.id
_entity.type
_entity.pdbx_description
1 polymer ?
#
loop_
_entity_poly.entity_id
_entity_poly.type
_entity_poly.pdbx_seq_one_letter_code
_entity_poly.pdbx_strand_id
1 'polypeptide(L)' 'MEKKYMKHEVDSMAKYGKKAQEKVRETMKEYKKGELESGSSGKKVKSRKQAVAIGLSKARKEGAKVPSK' A
#
# COMPACT_ATOMS: atom_id res chain seq x y z
N MET A 1 -22.74 -7.12 2.91
CA MET A 1 -22.17 -5.97 3.67
C MET A 1 -20.73 -5.64 3.27
N GLU A 2 -19.90 -6.59 2.83
CA GLU A 2 -18.49 -6.34 2.45
C GLU A 2 -18.25 -5.46 1.21
N LYS A 3 -19.14 -5.53 0.19
CA LYS A 3 -18.94 -4.79 -1.07
C LYS A 3 -19.07 -3.26 -0.91
N LYS A 4 -19.81 -2.77 0.11
CA LYS A 4 -20.01 -1.33 0.35
C LYS A 4 -18.75 -0.68 0.94
N TYR A 5 -18.00 -1.39 1.78
CA TYR A 5 -16.76 -0.90 2.38
C TYR A 5 -15.60 -0.88 1.38
N MET A 6 -15.51 -1.88 0.50
CA MET A 6 -14.53 -1.85 -0.58
C MET A 6 -14.78 -0.67 -1.55
N LYS A 7 -16.05 -0.27 -1.78
CA LYS A 7 -16.40 0.81 -2.71
C LYS A 7 -15.85 2.20 -2.31
N HIS A 8 -15.77 2.49 -1.01
CA HIS A 8 -15.16 3.75 -0.53
C HIS A 8 -13.62 3.77 -0.64
N GLU A 9 -12.97 2.59 -0.60
CA GLU A 9 -11.51 2.47 -0.77
C GLU A 9 -11.12 2.58 -2.26
N VAL A 10 -11.92 2.03 -3.19
CA VAL A 10 -11.63 2.10 -4.65
C VAL A 10 -11.75 3.50 -5.26
N ASP A 11 -12.68 4.36 -4.80
CA ASP A 11 -12.73 5.76 -5.30
C ASP A 11 -11.46 6.55 -4.95
N SER A 12 -10.86 6.25 -3.80
CA SER A 12 -9.54 6.79 -3.43
C SER A 12 -8.39 6.13 -4.21
N MET A 13 -8.56 4.88 -4.68
CA MET A 13 -7.59 4.16 -5.52
C MET A 13 -7.61 4.51 -7.00
N ALA A 14 -8.72 5.01 -7.54
CA ALA A 14 -8.77 5.55 -8.91
C ALA A 14 -7.83 6.76 -9.10
N LYS A 15 -7.50 7.46 -8.01
CA LYS A 15 -6.47 8.51 -7.98
C LYS A 15 -5.03 7.95 -8.01
N TYR A 16 -4.81 6.70 -7.60
CA TYR A 16 -3.50 6.03 -7.66
C TYR A 16 -3.33 5.35 -9.02
N GLY A 17 -2.20 5.57 -9.70
CA GLY A 17 -1.89 4.90 -10.97
C GLY A 17 -1.78 3.39 -10.82
N LYS A 18 -1.97 2.64 -11.91
CA LYS A 18 -1.86 1.15 -11.93
C LYS A 18 -0.58 0.64 -11.25
N LYS A 19 0.55 1.29 -11.53
CA LYS A 19 1.86 0.98 -10.90
C LYS A 19 1.82 1.11 -9.37
N ALA A 20 1.14 2.13 -8.84
CA ALA A 20 1.03 2.32 -7.40
C ALA A 20 0.15 1.25 -6.75
N GLN A 21 -0.95 0.87 -7.41
CA GLN A 21 -1.82 -0.21 -6.95
C GLN A 21 -1.08 -1.55 -6.92
N GLU A 22 -0.28 -1.82 -7.95
CA GLU A 22 0.56 -3.02 -8.03
C GLU A 22 1.58 -3.07 -6.89
N LYS A 23 2.28 -1.96 -6.63
CA LYS A 23 3.28 -1.91 -5.55
C LYS A 23 2.67 -2.08 -4.16
N VAL A 24 1.50 -1.49 -3.94
CA VAL A 24 0.73 -1.70 -2.69
C VAL A 24 0.33 -3.16 -2.58
N ARG A 25 -0.10 -3.80 -3.67
CA ARG A 25 -0.48 -5.22 -3.68
C ARG A 25 0.71 -6.12 -3.35
N GLU A 26 1.89 -5.88 -3.92
CA GLU A 26 3.13 -6.59 -3.60
C GLU A 26 3.49 -6.45 -2.11
N THR A 27 3.52 -5.21 -1.62
CA THR A 27 3.82 -4.91 -0.21
C THR A 27 2.82 -5.60 0.73
N MET A 28 1.54 -5.65 0.34
CA MET A 28 0.52 -6.35 1.10
C MET A 28 0.67 -7.87 1.06
N LYS A 29 1.26 -8.45 0.01
CA LYS A 29 1.61 -9.88 -0.02
C LYS A 29 2.75 -10.17 0.97
N GLU A 30 3.81 -9.37 0.98
CA GLU A 30 4.91 -9.45 1.96
C GLU A 30 4.39 -9.34 3.40
N TYR A 31 3.47 -8.39 3.65
CA TYR A 31 2.83 -8.23 4.95
C TYR A 31 2.04 -9.48 5.37
N LYS A 32 1.24 -10.04 4.45
CA LYS A 32 0.45 -11.27 4.73
C LYS A 32 1.32 -12.49 5.01
N LYS A 33 2.54 -12.52 4.48
CA LYS A 33 3.54 -13.56 4.78
C LYS A 33 4.29 -13.32 6.11
N GLY A 34 4.15 -12.15 6.72
CA GLY A 34 4.87 -11.78 7.94
C GLY A 34 6.35 -11.44 7.71
N GLU A 35 6.69 -11.06 6.47
CA GLU A 35 8.05 -10.75 6.00
C GLU A 35 8.28 -9.25 5.85
N LEU A 36 7.23 -8.43 5.82
CA LEU A 36 7.37 -7.00 5.61
C LEU A 36 8.02 -6.31 6.82
N GLU A 37 9.14 -5.63 6.58
CA GLU A 37 9.89 -4.86 7.57
C GLU A 37 9.82 -3.35 7.32
N SER A 38 10.00 -2.56 8.39
CA SER A 38 9.98 -1.10 8.35
C SER A 38 11.38 -0.51 8.25
N GLY A 39 11.75 -0.11 7.03
CA GLY A 39 12.89 0.78 6.75
C GLY A 39 14.19 0.39 7.45
N SER A 40 14.89 1.39 7.99
CA SER A 40 16.19 1.23 8.66
C SER A 40 16.14 0.46 9.98
N SER A 41 14.95 0.33 10.59
CA SER A 41 14.81 -0.32 11.90
C SER A 41 14.74 -1.85 11.83
N GLY A 42 14.53 -2.44 10.64
CA GLY A 42 14.35 -3.89 10.46
C GLY A 42 13.13 -4.48 11.20
N LYS A 43 12.29 -3.65 11.84
CA LYS A 43 11.17 -4.14 12.63
C LYS A 43 10.05 -4.65 11.72
N LYS A 44 9.43 -5.77 12.06
CA LYS A 44 8.25 -6.27 11.35
C LYS A 44 7.10 -5.26 11.42
N VAL A 45 6.41 -5.09 10.28
CA VAL A 45 5.25 -4.23 10.19
C VAL A 45 4.08 -4.85 10.94
N LYS A 46 3.51 -4.09 11.88
CA LYS A 46 2.45 -4.59 12.76
C LYS A 46 1.05 -4.31 12.23
N SER A 47 0.88 -3.26 11.43
CA SER A 47 -0.44 -2.81 10.97
C SER A 47 -0.57 -2.77 9.46
N ARG A 48 -1.75 -3.16 8.97
CA ARG A 48 -2.11 -3.07 7.55
C ARG A 48 -2.02 -1.65 7.01
N LYS A 49 -2.42 -0.65 7.80
CA LYS A 49 -2.32 0.78 7.41
C LYS A 49 -0.86 1.18 7.14
N GLN A 50 0.06 0.70 7.98
CA GLN A 50 1.50 0.93 7.79
C GLN A 50 2.03 0.22 6.54
N ALA A 51 1.58 -1.01 6.27
CA ALA A 51 1.95 -1.73 5.05
C ALA A 51 1.50 -0.99 3.78
N VAL A 52 0.27 -0.46 3.76
CA VAL A 52 -0.24 0.36 2.65
C VAL A 52 0.59 1.64 2.51
N ALA A 53 0.92 2.32 3.60
CA ALA A 53 1.76 3.52 3.57
C ALA A 53 3.16 3.24 3.00
N ILE A 54 3.76 2.10 3.36
CA ILE A 54 5.05 1.66 2.81
C ILE A 54 4.92 1.39 1.30
N GLY A 55 3.87 0.68 0.87
CA GLY A 55 3.62 0.41 -0.54
C GLY A 55 3.44 1.68 -1.37
N LEU A 56 2.69 2.66 -0.86
CA LEU A 56 2.53 3.97 -1.50
C LEU A 56 3.84 4.77 -1.53
N SER A 57 4.67 4.66 -0.49
CA SER A 57 5.99 5.30 -0.45
C SER A 57 6.96 4.69 -1.47
N LYS A 58 7.01 3.35 -1.57
CA LYS A 58 7.77 2.62 -2.61
C LYS A 58 7.29 3.05 -4.01
N ALA A 59 5.98 3.08 -4.22
CA ALA A 59 5.39 3.50 -5.50
C ALA A 59 5.79 4.93 -5.91
N ARG A 60 5.80 5.88 -4.96
CA ARG A 60 6.27 7.25 -5.24
C ARG A 60 7.73 7.30 -5.67
N LYS A 61 8.60 6.54 -4.97
CA LYS A 61 10.03 6.47 -5.30
C LYS A 61 10.27 5.91 -6.70
N GLU A 62 9.42 4.98 -7.14
CA GLU A 62 9.46 4.40 -8.48
C GLU A 62 8.75 5.27 -9.55
N GLY A 63 8.34 6.50 -9.20
CA GLY A 63 7.70 7.43 -10.14
C GLY A 63 6.26 7.09 -10.50
N ALA A 64 5.60 6.21 -9.73
CA ALA A 64 4.18 5.94 -9.93
C ALA A 64 3.33 7.17 -9.55
N LYS A 65 2.24 7.39 -10.27
CA LYS A 65 1.26 8.43 -9.95
C LYS A 65 0.61 8.14 -8.60
N VAL A 66 1.04 8.87 -7.58
CA VAL A 66 0.47 8.84 -6.23
C VAL A 66 0.14 10.28 -5.85
N PRO A 67 -1.14 10.61 -5.60
CA PRO A 67 -1.53 11.92 -5.09
C PRO A 67 -0.68 12.34 -3.89
N SER A 68 -0.20 13.58 -3.94
CA SER A 68 0.17 14.32 -2.74
C SER A 68 -1.08 14.54 -1.90
N LYS A 69 -0.89 14.56 -0.59
CA LYS A 69 -1.96 14.66 0.42
C LYS A 69 -2.83 15.90 0.20
#